data_AF-A0A536YZ81-F1
#
_entry.id   AF-A0A536YZ81-F1
#
_cell.length_a   1.000
_cell.length_b   1.000
_cell.length_c   1.000
_cell.angle_alpha   90.00
_cell.angle_beta   90.00
_cell.angle_gamma   90.00
#
_symmetry.space_group_name_H-M   'P 1'
#
loop_
_entity.id
_entity.type
_entity.pdbx_description
1 polymer ?
#
loop_
_entity_poly.entity_id
_entity_poly.type
_entity_poly.pdbx_seq_one_letter_code
_entity_poly.pdbx_strand_id
1 'polypeptide(L)' 'MRRLAITVVSLLFLSCAREPTTPVATLAADVVFHVPTDGYDIYLYDVRTGTATQVTTLAGTGEFNPSFSPNGTSIV' A
#
# COMPACT_ATOMS: atom_id res chain seq x y z
N MET A 1 -13.20 -43.61 38.45
CA MET A 1 -14.08 -42.43 38.50
C MET A 1 -13.22 -41.24 38.90
N ARG A 2 -12.73 -40.44 37.92
CA ARG A 2 -13.35 -39.22 37.37
C ARG A 2 -13.21 -38.01 38.31
N ARG A 3 -12.57 -36.96 37.76
CA ARG A 3 -12.71 -35.52 38.11
C ARG A 3 -11.86 -35.12 39.33
N LEU A 4 -11.03 -34.07 39.35
CA LEU A 4 -11.22 -32.75 38.74
C LEU A 4 -9.89 -31.96 38.91
N ALA A 5 -9.01 -31.94 37.90
CA ALA A 5 -7.85 -31.03 37.88
C ALA A 5 -8.23 -29.82 37.01
N ILE A 6 -9.03 -28.91 37.59
CA ILE A 6 -9.49 -27.69 36.92
C ILE A 6 -8.37 -26.67 36.91
N THR A 7 -7.78 -26.55 35.71
CA THR A 7 -7.58 -25.27 35.02
C THR A 7 -6.68 -24.25 35.71
N VAL A 8 -5.37 -24.52 35.73
CA VAL A 8 -4.34 -23.46 35.78
C VAL A 8 -3.45 -23.58 34.54
N VAL A 9 -4.06 -23.56 33.37
CA VAL A 9 -3.36 -23.36 32.09
C VAL A 9 -4.20 -22.39 31.26
N SER A 10 -4.48 -21.21 31.82
CA SER A 10 -5.33 -20.19 31.19
C SER A 10 -4.56 -18.93 30.77
N LEU A 11 -3.23 -18.93 30.76
CA LEU A 11 -2.45 -17.75 30.41
C LEU A 11 -1.32 -17.98 29.39
N LEU A 12 -1.50 -18.93 28.46
CA LEU A 12 -0.49 -19.21 27.41
C LEU A 12 -1.11 -19.51 26.04
N PHE A 13 -2.29 -18.96 25.74
CA PHE A 13 -2.95 -19.14 24.42
C PHE A 13 -3.37 -17.85 23.71
N LEU A 14 -3.04 -16.65 24.21
CA LEU A 14 -3.43 -15.39 23.56
C LEU A 14 -2.32 -14.69 22.77
N SER A 15 -1.11 -15.25 22.69
CA SER A 15 0.02 -14.56 22.05
C SER A 15 0.24 -14.90 20.57
N CYS A 16 -0.67 -15.64 19.91
CA CYS A 16 -0.49 -15.98 18.49
C CYS A 16 -1.46 -15.27 17.53
N ALA A 17 -2.30 -14.34 17.99
CA ALA A 17 -3.38 -13.80 17.16
C ALA A 17 -3.50 -12.27 17.21
N ARG A 18 -2.37 -11.56 17.05
CA ARG A 18 -2.40 -10.14 16.69
C ARG A 18 -1.38 -9.87 15.60
N GLU A 19 -1.61 -10.45 14.44
CA GLU A 19 -1.14 -9.79 13.22
C GLU A 19 -1.75 -8.39 13.23
N PRO A 20 -0.96 -7.32 13.07
CA PRO A 20 -1.52 -6.02 12.84
C PRO A 20 -2.38 -6.16 11.58
N THR A 21 -3.69 -6.07 11.73
CA THR A 21 -4.60 -5.86 10.61
C THR A 21 -4.43 -4.43 10.13
N THR A 22 -3.19 -4.03 9.82
CA THR A 22 -2.98 -2.89 8.95
C THR A 22 -3.80 -3.25 7.72
N PRO A 23 -4.88 -2.50 7.41
CA PRO A 23 -5.57 -2.74 6.16
C PRO A 23 -4.48 -2.58 5.10
N VAL A 24 -4.08 -3.69 4.48
CA VAL A 24 -3.42 -3.60 3.18
C VAL A 24 -4.48 -2.90 2.36
N ALA A 25 -4.26 -1.60 2.11
CA ALA A 25 -5.21 -0.74 1.44
C ALA A 25 -5.75 -1.53 0.26
N THR A 26 -7.05 -1.83 0.30
CA THR A 26 -7.73 -2.71 -0.66
C THR A 26 -7.21 -2.38 -2.04
N LEU A 27 -6.52 -3.35 -2.66
CA LEU A 27 -5.82 -3.24 -3.93
C LEU A 27 -6.76 -2.72 -5.03
N ALA A 28 -6.88 -1.41 -5.13
CA ALA A 28 -6.70 -0.75 -6.41
C ALA A 28 -5.19 -0.55 -6.52
N ALA A 29 -4.54 -1.47 -7.23
CA ALA A 29 -3.11 -1.38 -7.49
C ALA A 29 -2.87 -0.25 -8.50
N ASP A 30 -3.08 1.00 -8.06
CA ASP A 30 -2.80 2.16 -8.88
C ASP A 30 -1.32 2.13 -9.30
N VAL A 31 -1.03 2.57 -10.52
CA VAL A 31 0.31 2.48 -11.11
C VAL A 31 0.85 3.88 -11.32
N VAL A 32 2.09 4.10 -10.90
CA VAL A 32 2.82 5.33 -11.19
C VAL A 32 3.90 5.07 -12.23
N PHE A 33 3.98 5.92 -13.26
CA PHE A 33 4.89 5.75 -14.39
C PHE A 33 5.23 7.11 -15.00
N HIS A 34 6.34 7.20 -15.73
CA HIS A 34 6.69 8.39 -16.50
C HIS A 34 6.28 8.22 -17.96
N VAL A 35 5.94 9.32 -18.62
CA VAL A 35 5.57 9.38 -20.03
C VAL A 35 6.51 10.34 -20.75
N PRO A 36 7.13 9.96 -21.89
CA PRO A 36 7.95 10.86 -22.67
C PRO A 36 7.10 11.97 -23.29
N THR A 37 7.38 13.21 -22.91
CA THR A 37 6.75 14.45 -23.39
C THR A 37 7.82 15.39 -23.96
N ASP A 38 7.81 16.68 -23.66
CA ASP A 38 8.94 17.62 -23.91
C ASP A 38 9.96 17.52 -22.76
N GLY A 39 10.35 16.28 -22.47
CA GLY A 39 10.94 15.87 -21.20
C GLY A 39 10.35 14.52 -20.79
N TYR A 40 9.99 14.39 -19.51
CA TYR A 40 9.21 13.27 -18.99
C TYR A 40 8.32 13.79 -17.87
N ASP A 41 7.06 13.38 -17.90
CA ASP A 41 6.08 13.73 -16.88
C ASP A 41 5.61 12.49 -16.14
N ILE A 42 5.25 12.63 -14.86
CA ILE A 42 4.73 11.55 -14.04
C ILE A 42 3.21 11.47 -14.19
N TYR A 43 2.70 10.26 -14.36
CA TYR A 43 1.28 9.95 -14.45
C TYR A 43 0.89 8.92 -13.39
N LEU A 44 -0.33 9.07 -12.88
CA LEU A 44 -1.02 8.10 -12.04
C LEU A 44 -2.13 7.43 -12.85
N TYR A 45 -2.07 6.10 -12.94
CA TYR A 45 -3.14 5.28 -13.51
C TYR A 45 -4.00 4.67 -12.41
N ASP A 46 -5.28 5.03 -12.41
CA ASP A 46 -6.29 4.42 -11.57
C ASP A 46 -6.81 3.14 -12.26
N VAL A 47 -6.50 1.99 -11.66
CA VAL A 47 -6.87 0.68 -12.22
C VAL A 47 -8.36 0.39 -12.14
N ARG A 48 -9.11 1.06 -11.25
CA ARG A 48 -10.56 0.88 -11.11
C ARG A 48 -11.31 1.57 -12.23
N THR A 49 -10.83 2.75 -12.64
CA THR A 49 -11.48 3.57 -13.67
C THR A 49 -10.82 3.44 -15.04
N GLY A 50 -9.61 2.87 -15.11
CA GLY A 50 -8.84 2.77 -16.35
C GLY A 50 -8.33 4.11 -16.87
N THR A 51 -8.18 5.10 -15.98
CA THR A 51 -7.85 6.48 -16.35
C THR A 51 -6.44 6.84 -15.89
N ALA A 52 -5.67 7.49 -16.77
CA ALA A 52 -4.38 8.08 -16.45
C ALA A 52 -4.49 9.60 -16.27
N THR A 53 -3.89 10.12 -15.21
CA THR A 53 -3.84 11.57 -14.92
C THR A 53 -2.40 12.01 -14.72
N GLN A 54 -2.00 13.12 -15.35
CA GLN A 54 -0.70 13.74 -15.13
C GLN A 54 -0.65 14.35 -13.73
N VAL A 55 0.43 14.10 -12.98
CA VAL A 55 0.61 14.59 -11.59
C VAL A 55 1.78 15.55 -11.42
N THR A 56 2.61 15.74 -12.46
CA THR A 56 3.64 16.79 -12.52
C THR A 56 3.29 17.82 -13.60
N THR A 57 3.85 19.04 -13.50
CA THR A 57 3.53 20.15 -14.42
C THR A 57 4.74 21.03 -14.73
N LEU A 58 5.96 20.54 -14.50
CA LEU A 58 7.16 21.36 -14.64
C LEU A 58 7.67 21.30 -16.08
N ALA A 59 7.39 22.35 -16.85
CA ALA A 59 7.77 22.41 -18.25
C ALA A 59 9.30 22.40 -18.47
N GLY A 60 9.74 21.69 -19.51
CA GLY A 60 11.15 21.64 -19.95
C GLY A 60 12.10 20.95 -18.96
N THR A 61 11.56 20.27 -17.95
CA THR A 61 12.30 19.43 -17.00
C THR A 61 11.82 17.99 -17.14
N GLY A 62 12.72 17.01 -16.95
CA GLY A 62 12.33 15.60 -16.93
C GLY A 62 12.17 15.09 -15.50
N GLU A 63 11.05 14.44 -15.20
CA GLU A 63 10.83 13.69 -13.97
C GLU A 63 10.93 12.17 -14.20
N PHE A 64 11.62 11.48 -13.29
CA PHE A 64 12.00 10.08 -13.49
C PHE A 64 11.80 9.23 -12.23
N ASN A 65 11.71 7.91 -12.45
CA ASN A 65 11.69 6.88 -11.41
C ASN A 65 10.68 7.11 -10.27
N PRO A 66 9.40 7.41 -10.59
CA PRO A 66 8.42 7.64 -9.54
C PRO A 66 8.18 6.37 -8.72
N SER A 67 7.86 6.56 -7.44
CA SER A 67 7.47 5.48 -6.54
C SER A 67 6.42 5.96 -5.55
N PHE A 68 5.63 5.05 -5.00
CA PHE A 68 4.77 5.41 -3.87
C PHE A 68 5.59 5.44 -2.58
N SER A 69 5.29 6.41 -1.71
CA SER A 69 5.80 6.40 -0.34
C SER A 69 5.37 5.12 0.38
N PRO A 70 6.12 4.64 1.40
CA PRO A 70 5.78 3.39 2.10
C PRO A 70 4.39 3.36 2.73
N ASN A 71 3.85 4.53 3.09
CA ASN A 71 2.51 4.70 3.64
C ASN A 71 1.43 4.93 2.57
N GLY A 72 1.80 5.00 1.28
CA GLY A 72 0.90 5.18 0.15
C GLY A 72 0.24 6.56 0.03
N THR A 73 0.69 7.57 0.79
CA THR A 73 0.06 8.90 0.78
C THR A 73 0.68 9.88 -0.20
N SER A 74 1.81 9.52 -0.81
CA SER A 74 2.58 10.42 -1.69
C SER A 74 3.31 9.64 -2.78
N ILE A 75 3.66 10.35 -3.85
CA ILE A 75 4.61 9.89 -4.88
C ILE A 75 5.95 10.57 -4.58
N VAL A 76 7.04 9.80 -4.64
CA VAL A 76 8.42 10.24 -4.41
C VAL A 76 9.35 9.83 -5.54
#